data_AF-A0AAJ2YBB7-F1
#
_entry.id   AF-A0AAJ2YBB7-F1
#
_cell.length_a   1.000
_cell.length_b   1.000
_cell.length_c   1.000
_cell.angle_alpha   90.00
_cell.angle_beta   90.00
_cell.angle_gamma   90.00
#
_symmetry.space_group_name_H-M   'P 1'
#
loop_
_entity.id
_entity.type
_entity.pdbx_description
1 polymer ?
#
loop_
_entity_poly.entity_id
_entity_poly.type
_entity_poly.pdbx_seq_one_letter_code
_entity_poly.pdbx_strand_id
1 'polypeptide(L)'
;MSTDKEEIALYYEAKNDKVRKRLGIKGGFYWRTAKKLSVAISRGVVAMDDAGFDEEDFKKPVRVHLPVVNDLPPEGVFDTEFCNRYEKGGEDGITMVLIAPSPSV
;
A
#
# COMPACT_ATOMS: atom_id res chain seq x y z
N MET A 1 25.79 -10.04 13.62
CA MET A 1 25.45 -9.03 12.60
C MET A 1 23.93 -8.97 12.51
N SER A 2 23.29 -8.26 13.43
CA SER A 2 21.83 -8.07 13.37
C SER A 2 21.54 -7.26 12.12
N THR A 3 20.98 -7.95 11.14
CA THR A 3 20.50 -7.28 9.93
C THR A 3 19.06 -6.93 10.27
N ASP A 4 18.87 -5.95 11.16
CA ASP A 4 17.56 -5.46 11.58
C ASP A 4 16.93 -4.77 10.36
N LYS A 5 16.39 -5.57 9.45
CA LYS A 5 15.52 -5.10 8.40
C LYS A 5 14.13 -5.09 9.02
N GLU A 6 13.46 -3.95 8.92
CA GLU A 6 12.07 -3.83 9.34
C GLU A 6 11.17 -4.08 8.14
N GLU A 7 10.00 -4.65 8.40
CA GLU A 7 8.93 -4.70 7.43
C GLU A 7 8.32 -3.31 7.30
N ILE A 8 8.48 -2.72 6.12
CA ILE A 8 7.98 -1.38 5.84
C ILE A 8 6.87 -1.51 4.81
N ALA A 9 5.64 -1.31 5.26
CA ALA A 9 4.47 -1.21 4.40
C ALA A 9 4.10 0.27 4.19
N LEU A 10 3.80 0.60 2.94
CA LEU A 10 3.54 1.93 2.44
C LEU A 10 2.22 1.92 1.67
N TYR A 11 1.33 2.83 2.06
CA TYR A 11 0.09 3.08 1.35
C TYR A 11 0.21 4.37 0.53
N TYR A 12 -0.02 4.24 -0.77
CA TYR A 12 0.01 5.32 -1.74
C TYR A 12 -1.43 5.73 -2.06
N GLU A 13 -1.91 6.79 -1.42
CA GLU A 13 -3.26 7.31 -1.68
C GLU A 13 -3.30 7.99 -3.04
N ALA A 14 -4.35 7.76 -3.83
CA ALA A 14 -4.58 8.53 -5.04
C ALA A 14 -4.65 10.03 -4.71
N LYS A 15 -3.98 10.87 -5.52
CA LYS A 15 -3.84 12.30 -5.26
C LYS A 15 -5.17 13.03 -5.22
N ASN A 16 -6.08 12.68 -6.12
CA ASN A 16 -7.40 13.28 -6.27
C ASN A 16 -8.44 12.26 -6.75
N ASP A 17 -9.72 12.59 -6.61
CA ASP A 17 -10.83 11.77 -7.11
C ASP A 17 -10.75 11.50 -8.62
N LYS A 18 -10.19 12.46 -9.39
CA LYS A 18 -9.93 12.28 -10.83
C LYS A 18 -9.00 11.09 -11.12
N VAL A 19 -7.93 10.94 -10.34
CA VAL A 19 -6.99 9.81 -10.49
C VAL A 19 -7.69 8.52 -10.10
N ARG A 20 -8.37 8.52 -8.94
CA ARG A 20 -9.14 7.38 -8.46
C ARG A 20 -10.16 6.89 -9.48
N LYS A 21 -10.86 7.80 -10.15
CA LYS A 21 -11.85 7.47 -11.19
C LYS A 21 -11.21 7.06 -12.52
N ARG A 22 -10.09 7.68 -12.91
CA ARG A 22 -9.34 7.38 -14.15
C ARG A 22 -8.72 5.99 -14.09
N LEU A 23 -8.08 5.66 -12.96
CA LEU A 23 -7.37 4.41 -12.74
C LEU A 23 -8.29 3.31 -12.17
N GLY A 24 -9.43 3.69 -11.58
CA GLY A 24 -10.34 2.73 -10.94
C GLY A 24 -9.83 2.17 -9.61
N ILE A 25 -8.86 2.84 -8.96
CA ILE A 25 -8.19 2.38 -7.73
C ILE A 25 -8.35 3.41 -6.62
N LYS A 26 -8.52 2.97 -5.37
CA LYS A 26 -8.47 3.88 -4.20
C LYS A 26 -7.06 4.38 -3.89
N GLY A 27 -6.07 3.55 -4.19
CA GLY A 27 -4.66 3.76 -3.91
C GLY A 27 -3.89 2.50 -4.28
N GLY A 28 -2.60 2.49 -3.95
CA GLY A 28 -1.76 1.31 -4.07
C GLY A 28 -1.08 0.96 -2.77
N PHE A 29 -0.89 -0.33 -2.57
CA PHE A 29 -0.22 -0.89 -1.42
C PHE A 29 1.13 -1.47 -1.86
N TYR A 30 2.17 -1.17 -1.10
CA TYR A 30 3.50 -1.66 -1.37
C TYR A 30 4.19 -1.97 -0.05
N TRP A 31 4.87 -3.11 0.04
CA TRP A 31 5.64 -3.43 1.24
C TRP A 31 6.96 -4.09 0.88
N ARG A 32 7.95 -3.84 1.76
CA ARG A 32 9.27 -4.45 1.65
C ARG A 32 9.99 -4.48 2.99
N THR A 33 10.80 -5.51 3.17
CA THR A 33 11.77 -5.61 4.25
C THR A 33 13.01 -4.73 3.96
N ALA A 34 13.17 -3.63 4.68
CA ALA A 34 14.26 -2.67 4.45
C ALA A 34 14.85 -2.14 5.78
N LYS A 35 16.12 -1.73 5.75
CA LYS A 35 16.78 -1.10 6.92
C LYS A 35 16.40 0.37 7.12
N LYS A 36 15.87 1.01 6.08
CA LYS A 36 15.57 2.45 6.06
C LYS A 36 14.27 2.69 5.32
N LEU A 37 13.39 3.50 5.91
CA LEU A 37 12.14 3.94 5.30
C LEU A 37 12.37 4.60 3.92
N SER A 38 13.37 5.46 3.80
CA SER A 38 13.69 6.13 2.52
C SER A 38 14.00 5.13 1.40
N VAL A 39 14.66 4.01 1.71
CA VAL A 39 14.97 2.96 0.72
C VAL A 39 13.69 2.25 0.29
N ALA A 40 12.78 1.96 1.23
CA ALA A 40 11.49 1.36 0.91
C ALA A 40 10.65 2.29 0.01
N ILE A 41 10.61 3.60 0.32
CA ILE A 41 9.89 4.60 -0.49
C ILE A 41 10.43 4.64 -1.92
N SER A 42 11.76 4.76 -2.10
CA SER A 42 12.37 4.78 -3.44
C SER A 42 12.06 3.52 -4.23
N ARG A 43 12.03 2.34 -3.57
CA ARG A 43 11.70 1.08 -4.22
C ARG A 43 10.21 0.95 -4.52
N GLY A 44 9.34 1.52 -3.68
CA GLY A 44 7.91 1.58 -3.94
C GLY A 44 7.56 2.44 -5.15
N VAL A 45 8.30 3.53 -5.39
CA VAL A 45 8.16 4.34 -6.61
C VAL A 45 8.55 3.53 -7.85
N VAL A 46 9.66 2.77 -7.79
CA VAL A 46 10.07 1.89 -8.91
C VAL A 46 9.02 0.80 -9.17
N ALA A 47 8.45 0.19 -8.12
CA ALA A 47 7.40 -0.82 -8.28
C ALA A 47 6.09 -0.23 -8.83
N MET A 48 5.80 1.02 -8.49
CA MET A 48 4.66 1.76 -9.04
C MET A 48 4.83 2.02 -10.54
N ASP A 49 6.02 2.48 -10.96
CA ASP A 49 6.36 2.68 -12.37
C ASP A 49 6.31 1.36 -13.16
N ASP A 50 6.85 0.27 -12.61
CA ASP A 50 6.80 -1.07 -13.20
C ASP A 50 5.36 -1.59 -13.37
N ALA A 51 4.47 -1.23 -12.43
CA ALA A 51 3.04 -1.51 -12.51
C ALA A 51 2.29 -0.60 -13.52
N GLY A 52 2.96 0.38 -14.14
CA GLY A 52 2.37 1.29 -15.12
C GLY A 52 1.65 2.49 -14.51
N PHE A 53 2.02 2.89 -13.29
CA PHE A 53 1.43 4.00 -12.56
C PHE A 53 2.43 5.16 -12.39
N ASP A 54 1.94 6.39 -12.52
CA ASP A 54 2.75 7.60 -12.32
C ASP A 54 2.82 7.99 -10.83
N GLU A 55 4.02 8.27 -10.29
CA GLU A 55 4.16 8.76 -8.91
C GLU A 55 3.41 10.07 -8.64
N GLU A 56 3.24 10.89 -9.67
CA GLU A 56 2.52 12.17 -9.60
C GLU A 56 1.01 12.01 -9.42
N ASP A 57 0.48 10.83 -9.74
CA ASP A 57 -0.93 10.48 -9.56
C ASP A 57 -1.23 10.10 -8.10
N PHE A 58 -0.21 9.88 -7.26
CA PHE A 58 -0.36 9.52 -5.85
C PHE A 58 0.16 10.61 -4.91
N LYS A 59 -0.26 10.55 -3.65
CA LYS A 59 0.27 11.38 -2.57
C LYS A 59 1.52 10.72 -1.98
N LYS A 60 2.19 11.47 -1.09
CA LYS A 60 3.29 10.93 -0.28
C LYS A 60 2.85 9.63 0.40
N PRO A 61 3.65 8.55 0.30
CA PRO A 61 3.29 7.29 0.92
C PRO A 61 3.21 7.42 2.44
N VAL A 62 2.18 6.81 3.02
CA VAL A 62 1.97 6.75 4.47
C VAL A 62 2.42 5.37 4.95
N ARG A 63 3.20 5.33 6.04
CA ARG A 63 3.56 4.06 6.68
C ARG A 63 2.30 3.45 7.29
N VAL A 64 2.00 2.23 6.89
CA VAL A 64 0.88 1.43 7.39
C VAL A 64 1.39 0.15 8.04
N HIS A 65 0.54 -0.49 8.84
CA HIS A 65 0.84 -1.82 9.37
C HIS A 65 0.39 -2.90 8.39
N LEU A 66 1.21 -3.95 8.25
CA LEU A 66 0.85 -5.14 7.50
C LEU A 66 -0.42 -5.75 8.11
N PRO A 67 -1.40 -6.16 7.30
CA PRO A 67 -2.55 -6.92 7.76
C PRO A 67 -2.10 -8.26 8.38
N VAL A 68 -2.84 -8.78 9.35
CA VAL A 68 -2.62 -10.13 9.91
C VAL A 68 -3.30 -11.18 9.01
N VAL A 69 -3.08 -11.12 7.70
CA VAL A 69 -3.70 -12.02 6.71
C VAL A 69 -2.65 -12.56 5.75
N ASN A 70 -2.88 -13.76 5.23
CA ASN A 70 -2.00 -14.40 4.23
C ASN A 70 -2.22 -13.91 2.79
N ASP A 71 -3.16 -12.99 2.55
CA ASP A 71 -3.45 -12.41 1.21
C ASP A 71 -2.53 -11.21 0.87
N LEU A 72 -1.39 -11.09 1.55
CA LEU A 72 -0.41 -10.06 1.28
C LEU A 72 0.22 -10.27 -0.10
N PRO A 73 0.35 -9.21 -0.93
CA PRO A 73 1.02 -9.33 -2.22
C PRO A 73 2.50 -9.70 -2.02
N PRO A 74 3.18 -10.21 -3.05
CA PRO A 74 4.62 -10.48 -2.97
C PRO A 74 5.44 -9.23 -2.61
N GLU A 75 6.54 -9.44 -1.88
CA GLU A 75 7.40 -8.35 -1.43
C GLU A 75 7.94 -7.54 -2.61
N GLY A 76 7.78 -6.21 -2.54
CA GLY A 76 8.27 -5.31 -3.58
C GLY A 76 7.34 -5.16 -4.77
N VAL A 77 6.13 -5.71 -4.73
CA VAL A 77 5.10 -5.50 -5.75
C VAL A 77 4.14 -4.40 -5.31
N PHE A 78 3.80 -3.52 -6.25
CA PHE A 78 2.80 -2.48 -6.06
C PHE A 78 1.42 -3.04 -6.41
N ASP A 79 0.61 -3.27 -5.39
CA ASP A 79 -0.70 -3.90 -5.54
C ASP A 79 -1.83 -2.91 -5.27
N THR A 80 -2.62 -2.62 -6.30
CA THR A 80 -3.77 -1.72 -6.21
C THR A 80 -5.07 -2.43 -5.91
N GLU A 81 -5.16 -3.74 -6.23
CA GLU A 81 -6.34 -4.55 -5.92
C GLU A 81 -6.44 -4.82 -4.42
N PHE A 82 -5.31 -4.93 -3.74
CA PHE A 82 -5.21 -5.00 -2.29
C PHE A 82 -5.94 -3.83 -1.64
N CYS A 83 -5.76 -2.61 -2.15
CA CYS A 83 -6.47 -1.41 -1.67
C CYS A 83 -7.97 -1.37 -2.03
N ASN A 84 -8.43 -2.21 -2.94
CA ASN A 84 -9.86 -2.38 -3.23
C ASN A 84 -10.52 -3.34 -2.22
N ARG A 85 -9.76 -4.29 -1.66
CA ARG A 85 -10.25 -5.28 -0.69
C ARG A 85 -9.96 -4.89 0.77
N TYR A 86 -8.93 -4.08 1.00
CA TYR A 86 -8.47 -3.64 2.31
C TYR A 86 -8.41 -2.11 2.36
N GLU A 87 -8.77 -1.53 3.50
CA GLU A 87 -8.71 -0.08 3.73
C GLU A 87 -7.87 0.20 4.98
N LYS A 88 -7.27 1.40 5.03
CA LYS A 88 -6.63 1.90 6.26
C LYS A 88 -7.69 2.05 7.35
N GLY A 89 -7.53 1.32 8.44
CA GLY A 89 -8.45 1.27 9.56
C GLY A 89 -7.77 0.73 10.80
N GLY A 90 -8.56 0.04 11.65
CA GLY A 90 -8.14 -0.30 13.01
C GLY A 90 -8.15 0.92 13.94
N GLU A 91 -7.94 0.69 15.23
CA GLU A 91 -7.97 1.75 16.24
C GLU A 91 -6.91 2.84 16.00
N ASP A 92 -5.81 2.49 15.33
CA ASP A 92 -4.70 3.39 14.99
C ASP A 92 -4.90 4.13 13.64
N GLY A 93 -5.90 3.74 12.84
CA GLY A 93 -6.22 4.39 11.55
C GLY A 93 -5.21 4.14 10.40
N ILE A 94 -4.16 3.36 10.64
CA ILE A 94 -3.12 3.01 9.65
C ILE A 94 -2.93 1.50 9.47
N THR A 95 -3.74 0.67 10.14
CA THR A 95 -3.71 -0.79 9.97
C THR A 95 -4.57 -1.17 8.78
N MET A 96 -4.04 -1.96 7.84
CA MET A 96 -4.85 -2.43 6.71
C MET A 96 -5.88 -3.46 7.20
N VAL A 97 -7.15 -3.08 7.23
CA VAL A 97 -8.27 -3.96 7.63
C VAL A 97 -9.02 -4.41 6.39
N LEU A 98 -9.45 -5.67 6.37
CA LEU A 98 -10.29 -6.18 5.29
C LEU A 98 -11.59 -5.38 5.28
N ILE A 99 -11.92 -4.81 4.13
CA ILE A 99 -13.25 -4.27 3.86
C ILE A 99 -14.15 -5.51 3.69
N ALA A 100 -14.66 -6.04 4.80
CA ALA A 100 -15.60 -7.14 4.72
C ALA A 100 -16.75 -6.71 3.81
N PRO A 101 -17.17 -7.52 2.82
CA PRO A 101 -18.46 -7.29 2.19
C PRO A 101 -19.46 -7.27 3.35
N SER A 102 -20.17 -6.16 3.50
CA SER A 102 -21.25 -6.00 4.47
C SER A 102 -22.02 -7.32 4.55
N PRO A 103 -22.19 -7.96 5.72
CA PRO A 103 -23.04 -9.12 5.80
C PRO A 103 -24.39 -8.67 5.29
N SER A 104 -24.76 -9.13 4.09
CA SER A 104 -26.10 -8.92 3.55
C SER A 104 -27.03 -9.63 4.52
N VAL A 105 -27.64 -8.84 5.42
CA VAL A 105 -28.75 -9.25 6.27
C VAL A 105 -30.01 -9.33 5.44
#